data_AF-A0A520GL47-F1
#
_entry.id   AF-A0A520GL47-F1
#
_cell.length_a   1.000
_cell.length_b   1.000
_cell.length_c   1.000
_cell.angle_alpha   90.00
_cell.angle_beta   90.00
_cell.angle_gamma   90.00
#
_symmetry.space_group_name_H-M   'P 1'
#
loop_
_entity.id
_entity.type
_entity.pdbx_description
1 polymer ?
#
loop_
_entity_poly.entity_id
_entity_poly.type
_entity_poly.pdbx_seq_one_letter_code
_entity_poly.pdbx_strand_id
1 'polypeptide(L)'
;MGKASSATLQGDLLTVQPYRDDPGQGTPGRTFLLEVKDATLSSLLMASLSMLDRLLVEKMTAVRERHMEEVVDFMTERMLVPSAVELDMAQRLATRHARVLNEFGYLTAEQLADANRSQASNRAALADNWRKRRQIFAVSHPDKTARERDVYPAFQFEEHKPIKAVHDVLEAFGAPKASWKLALWFTSNNGWLPGSARPVDLLTTDPQAVIAAARRDAEGSAA
;
A
#
# COMPACT_ATOMS: atom_id res chain seq x y z
N MET A 1 -37.73 -2.53 25.04
CA MET A 1 -38.95 -1.71 24.83
C MET A 1 -38.62 -0.26 25.19
N GLY A 2 -38.24 0.56 24.21
CA GLY A 2 -37.89 1.97 24.45
C GLY A 2 -39.13 2.86 24.46
N LYS A 3 -39.31 3.66 25.50
CA LYS A 3 -40.37 4.68 25.57
C LYS A 3 -40.19 5.65 24.41
N ALA A 4 -41.15 5.68 23.48
CA ALA A 4 -41.20 6.69 22.45
C ALA A 4 -41.66 8.00 23.09
N SER A 5 -40.71 8.87 23.43
CA SER A 5 -40.98 10.25 23.83
C SER A 5 -41.65 10.96 22.65
N SER A 6 -42.95 11.26 22.78
CA SER A 6 -43.66 12.13 21.84
C SER A 6 -43.11 13.55 21.98
N ALA A 7 -42.20 13.93 21.09
CA ALA A 7 -41.66 15.28 21.04
C ALA A 7 -42.68 16.20 20.37
N THR A 8 -43.29 17.09 21.15
CA THR A 8 -44.12 18.20 20.66
C THR A 8 -43.21 19.42 20.51
N LEU A 9 -43.27 20.12 19.37
CA LEU A 9 -42.54 21.36 19.14
C LEU A 9 -43.53 22.51 19.06
N GLN A 10 -43.37 23.50 19.94
CA GLN A 10 -44.27 24.65 20.03
C GLN A 10 -43.49 25.94 19.86
N GLY A 11 -43.85 26.71 18.84
CA GLY A 11 -43.25 28.01 18.54
C GLY A 11 -44.29 29.06 18.20
N ASP A 12 -43.84 30.31 18.06
CA ASP A 12 -44.72 31.48 17.89
C ASP A 12 -45.52 31.47 16.57
N LEU A 13 -45.06 30.73 15.55
CA LEU A 13 -45.67 30.66 14.22
C LEU A 13 -46.21 29.27 13.84
N LEU A 14 -45.68 28.20 14.44
CA LEU A 14 -45.98 26.80 14.11
C LEU A 14 -46.04 25.95 15.38
N THR A 15 -47.02 25.06 15.46
CA THR A 15 -47.09 24.00 16.49
C THR A 15 -47.16 22.64 15.81
N VAL A 16 -46.26 21.71 16.19
CA VAL A 16 -46.17 20.34 15.68
C VAL A 16 -46.51 19.38 16.80
N GLN A 17 -47.53 18.55 16.61
CA GLN A 17 -47.89 17.51 17.56
C GLN A 17 -48.16 16.17 16.87
N PRO A 18 -47.90 15.02 17.53
CA PRO A 18 -48.24 13.72 16.98
C PRO A 18 -49.75 13.65 16.71
N TYR A 19 -50.12 13.29 15.50
CA TYR A 19 -51.50 13.06 15.11
C TYR A 19 -51.85 11.60 15.44
N ARG A 20 -52.90 11.40 16.24
CA ARG A 20 -53.45 10.07 16.54
C ARG A 20 -54.65 9.85 15.63
N ASP A 21 -54.50 8.99 14.63
CA ASP A 21 -55.61 8.55 13.79
C ASP A 21 -56.19 7.23 14.31
N ASP A 22 -57.48 7.00 14.03
CA ASP A 22 -58.20 5.76 14.34
C ASP A 22 -57.59 4.59 13.54
N PRO A 23 -57.37 3.39 14.11
CA PRO A 23 -56.55 2.35 13.49
C PRO A 23 -57.36 1.61 12.41
N GLY A 24 -57.52 2.24 11.25
CA GLY A 24 -58.21 1.68 10.11
C GLY A 24 -57.63 2.20 8.81
N GLN A 25 -56.59 1.51 8.31
CA GLN A 25 -55.96 1.67 6.98
C GLN A 25 -54.98 2.85 6.82
N GLY A 26 -53.67 2.57 6.93
CA GLY A 26 -52.63 3.50 6.48
C GLY A 26 -51.20 3.08 6.86
N THR A 27 -50.29 3.22 5.89
CA THR A 27 -48.84 2.95 5.82
C THR A 27 -48.03 3.08 7.13
N PRO A 28 -46.97 2.26 7.37
CA PRO A 28 -46.11 2.41 8.55
C PRO A 28 -45.44 3.80 8.57
N GLY A 29 -45.93 4.70 9.42
CA GLY A 29 -45.45 6.06 9.54
C GLY A 29 -45.93 6.73 10.82
N ARG A 30 -45.23 7.78 11.24
CA ARG A 30 -45.69 8.67 12.32
C ARG A 30 -46.30 9.90 11.67
N THR A 31 -47.59 10.11 11.88
CA THR A 31 -48.30 11.29 11.38
C THR A 31 -48.23 12.41 12.41
N PHE A 32 -48.06 13.64 11.94
CA PHE A 32 -48.03 14.83 12.78
C PHE A 32 -49.02 15.85 12.23
N LEU A 33 -49.70 16.57 13.12
CA LEU A 33 -50.56 17.70 12.78
C LEU A 33 -49.77 18.99 12.99
N LEU A 34 -49.75 19.83 11.96
CA LEU A 34 -49.17 21.17 12.01
C LEU A 34 -50.28 22.22 11.93
N GLU A 35 -50.37 23.07 12.96
CA GLU A 35 -51.22 24.25 12.93
C GLU A 35 -50.39 25.50 12.57
N VAL A 36 -50.89 26.28 11.61
CA VAL A 36 -50.24 27.48 11.09
C VAL A 36 -51.20 28.66 11.20
N LYS A 37 -50.75 29.77 11.79
CA LYS A 37 -51.62 30.91 12.14
C LYS A 37 -52.08 31.76 10.95
N ASP A 38 -51.39 31.69 9.81
CA ASP A 38 -51.63 32.56 8.65
C ASP A 38 -51.49 31.81 7.31
N ALA A 39 -52.26 32.24 6.30
CA ALA A 39 -52.33 31.63 4.99
C ALA A 39 -51.04 31.83 4.15
N THR A 40 -50.36 32.97 4.30
CA THR A 40 -49.07 33.21 3.62
C THR A 40 -47.97 32.34 4.22
N LEU A 41 -47.98 32.15 5.55
CA LEU A 41 -47.07 31.21 6.21
C LEU A 41 -47.36 29.75 5.85
N SER A 42 -48.62 29.39 5.66
CA SER A 42 -49.02 28.04 5.21
C SER A 42 -48.47 27.72 3.81
N SER A 43 -48.59 28.66 2.85
CA SER A 43 -48.07 28.44 1.49
C SER A 43 -46.54 28.34 1.46
N LEU A 44 -45.84 29.17 2.25
CA LEU A 44 -44.38 29.09 2.42
C LEU A 44 -43.96 27.77 3.05
N LEU A 45 -44.67 27.32 4.09
CA LEU A 45 -44.42 26.02 4.74
C LEU A 45 -44.60 24.88 3.74
N MET A 46 -45.70 24.87 2.98
CA MET A 46 -45.97 23.82 1.98
C MET A 46 -44.89 23.77 0.88
N ALA A 47 -44.40 24.92 0.43
CA ALA A 47 -43.27 25.00 -0.51
C ALA A 47 -41.96 24.48 0.11
N SER A 48 -41.71 24.77 1.39
CA SER A 48 -40.53 24.26 2.09
C SER A 48 -40.59 22.75 2.35
N LEU A 49 -41.78 22.20 2.63
CA LEU A 49 -42.00 20.77 2.85
C LEU A 49 -41.79 19.96 1.58
N SER A 50 -42.24 20.45 0.43
CA SER A 50 -41.99 19.79 -0.87
C SER A 50 -40.51 19.82 -1.26
N MET A 51 -39.81 20.92 -0.95
CA MET A 51 -38.35 21.00 -1.11
C MET A 51 -37.64 20.02 -0.17
N LEU A 52 -38.07 19.93 1.09
CA LEU A 52 -37.51 19.02 2.08
C LEU A 52 -37.71 17.56 1.67
N ASP A 53 -38.91 17.18 1.21
CA ASP A 53 -39.21 15.83 0.72
C ASP A 53 -38.26 15.43 -0.40
N ARG A 54 -38.10 16.29 -1.41
CA ARG A 54 -37.16 16.06 -2.51
C ARG A 54 -35.72 15.90 -2.01
N LEU A 55 -35.25 16.78 -1.11
CA LEU A 55 -33.91 16.71 -0.55
C LEU A 55 -33.69 15.45 0.29
N LEU A 56 -34.71 15.02 1.04
CA LEU A 56 -34.66 13.78 1.82
C LEU A 56 -34.56 12.56 0.90
N VAL A 57 -35.34 12.52 -0.18
CA VAL A 57 -35.25 11.46 -1.19
C VAL A 57 -33.84 11.42 -1.80
N GLU A 58 -33.33 12.56 -2.27
CA GLU A 58 -31.97 12.67 -2.85
C GLU A 58 -30.86 12.25 -1.85
N LYS A 59 -31.01 12.60 -0.56
CA LYS A 59 -30.06 12.17 0.47
C LYS A 59 -30.18 10.70 0.82
N MET A 60 -31.39 10.16 0.91
CA MET A 60 -31.62 8.74 1.17
C MET A 60 -31.04 7.86 0.05
N THR A 61 -31.21 8.27 -1.22
CA THR A 61 -30.61 7.55 -2.35
C THR A 61 -29.08 7.58 -2.27
N ALA A 62 -28.48 8.75 -2.03
CA ALA A 62 -27.03 8.87 -1.90
C ALA A 62 -26.44 8.09 -0.72
N VAL A 63 -27.13 8.05 0.43
CA VAL A 63 -26.72 7.24 1.59
C VAL A 63 -26.82 5.75 1.26
N ARG A 64 -27.88 5.33 0.56
CA ARG A 64 -28.06 3.94 0.15
C ARG A 64 -26.98 3.49 -0.83
N GLU A 65 -26.61 4.33 -1.79
CA GLU A 65 -25.52 4.06 -2.73
C GLU A 65 -24.19 3.90 -2.00
N ARG A 66 -23.83 4.85 -1.13
CA ARG A 66 -22.61 4.75 -0.31
C ARG A 66 -22.58 3.48 0.53
N HIS A 67 -23.70 3.14 1.18
CA HIS A 67 -23.75 1.93 1.99
C HIS A 67 -23.60 0.66 1.13
N MET A 68 -24.11 0.67 -0.10
CA MET A 68 -23.90 -0.43 -1.04
C MET A 68 -22.43 -0.54 -1.45
N GLU A 69 -21.75 0.59 -1.74
CA GLU A 69 -20.32 0.61 -2.03
C GLU A 69 -19.50 0.02 -0.87
N GLU A 70 -19.78 0.43 0.37
CA GLU A 70 -19.11 -0.12 1.56
C GLU A 70 -19.31 -1.65 1.69
N VAL A 71 -20.52 -2.15 1.43
CA VAL A 71 -20.82 -3.58 1.45
C VAL A 71 -20.09 -4.32 0.33
N VAL A 72 -20.05 -3.74 -0.87
CA VAL A 72 -19.33 -4.30 -2.03
C VAL A 72 -17.83 -4.37 -1.76
N ASP A 73 -17.23 -3.31 -1.23
CA ASP A 73 -15.81 -3.26 -0.88
C ASP A 73 -15.46 -4.34 0.16
N PHE A 74 -16.24 -4.42 1.23
CA PHE A 74 -16.07 -5.45 2.26
C PHE A 74 -16.16 -6.88 1.70
N MET A 75 -17.14 -7.14 0.83
CA MET A 75 -17.30 -8.45 0.20
C MET A 75 -16.15 -8.75 -0.76
N THR A 76 -15.68 -7.74 -1.50
CA THR A 76 -14.56 -7.83 -2.43
C THR A 76 -13.26 -8.16 -1.68
N GLU A 77 -12.96 -7.46 -0.59
CA GLU A 77 -11.79 -7.74 0.27
C GLU A 77 -11.76 -9.20 0.76
N ARG A 78 -12.91 -9.77 1.11
CA ARG A 78 -13.03 -11.16 1.57
C ARG A 78 -12.99 -12.18 0.44
N MET A 79 -13.29 -11.78 -0.79
CA MET A 79 -13.19 -12.62 -1.98
C MET A 79 -11.78 -12.62 -2.58
N LEU A 80 -10.96 -11.60 -2.29
CA LEU A 80 -9.54 -11.50 -2.65
C LEU A 80 -8.65 -12.42 -1.77
N VAL A 81 -9.10 -13.64 -1.46
CA VAL A 81 -8.23 -14.66 -0.87
C VAL A 81 -7.26 -15.11 -1.95
N PRO A 82 -5.92 -15.03 -1.74
CA PRO A 82 -4.96 -15.51 -2.72
C PRO A 82 -5.22 -16.97 -3.05
N SER A 83 -5.26 -17.29 -4.34
CA SER A 83 -5.40 -18.66 -4.82
C SER A 83 -4.23 -19.54 -4.33
N ALA A 84 -4.43 -20.85 -4.29
CA ALA A 84 -3.37 -21.78 -3.93
C ALA A 84 -2.12 -21.65 -4.83
N VAL A 85 -2.31 -21.28 -6.10
CA VAL A 85 -1.22 -21.04 -7.06
C VAL A 85 -0.44 -19.78 -6.70
N GLU A 86 -1.13 -18.69 -6.36
CA GLU A 86 -0.48 -17.44 -5.93
C GLU A 86 0.28 -17.62 -4.62
N LEU A 87 -0.27 -18.39 -3.67
CA LEU A 87 0.40 -18.75 -2.42
C LEU A 87 1.66 -19.59 -2.68
N ASP A 88 1.59 -20.62 -3.52
CA ASP A 88 2.76 -21.42 -3.89
C ASP A 88 3.84 -20.56 -4.58
N MET A 89 3.45 -19.66 -5.49
CA MET A 89 4.37 -18.75 -6.14
C MET A 89 5.03 -17.79 -5.14
N ALA A 90 4.25 -17.21 -4.22
CA ALA A 90 4.76 -16.34 -3.16
C ALA A 90 5.72 -17.08 -2.23
N GLN A 91 5.39 -18.31 -1.82
CA GLN A 91 6.23 -19.19 -1.01
C GLN A 91 7.57 -19.47 -1.70
N ARG A 92 7.53 -19.81 -3.00
CA ARG A 92 8.75 -20.04 -3.81
C ARG A 92 9.61 -18.80 -3.90
N LEU A 93 9.00 -17.63 -4.13
CA LEU A 93 9.71 -16.36 -4.20
C LEU A 93 10.36 -16.01 -2.84
N ALA A 94 9.62 -16.15 -1.75
CA ALA A 94 10.12 -15.94 -0.39
C ALA A 94 11.28 -16.88 -0.07
N THR A 95 11.20 -18.14 -0.49
CA THR A 95 12.29 -19.12 -0.31
C THR A 95 13.56 -18.71 -1.05
N ARG A 96 13.42 -18.17 -2.28
CA ARG A 96 14.56 -17.66 -3.05
C ARG A 96 15.17 -16.42 -2.39
N HIS A 97 14.35 -15.49 -1.92
CA HIS A 97 14.81 -14.29 -1.19
C HIS A 97 15.57 -14.67 0.09
N ALA A 98 15.01 -15.59 0.88
CA ALA A 98 15.64 -16.11 2.09
C ALA A 98 16.98 -16.79 1.78
N ARG A 99 17.07 -17.57 0.69
CA ARG A 99 18.32 -18.21 0.29
C ARG A 99 19.44 -17.21 0.04
N VAL A 100 19.16 -16.10 -0.64
CA VAL A 100 20.16 -15.04 -0.90
C VAL A 100 20.75 -14.53 0.42
N LEU A 101 19.89 -14.17 1.37
CA LEU A 101 20.34 -13.60 2.64
C LEU A 101 20.97 -14.63 3.57
N ASN A 102 20.54 -15.90 3.51
CA ASN A 102 21.14 -16.98 4.30
C ASN A 102 22.51 -17.39 3.77
N GLU A 103 22.70 -17.39 2.44
CA GLU A 103 23.97 -17.79 1.82
C GLU A 103 25.03 -16.70 1.98
N PHE A 104 24.69 -15.45 1.66
CA PHE A 104 25.66 -14.36 1.61
C PHE A 104 25.65 -13.49 2.86
N GLY A 105 24.63 -13.59 3.71
CA GLY A 105 24.42 -12.64 4.80
C GLY A 105 23.97 -11.26 4.31
N TYR A 106 23.77 -10.37 5.27
CA TYR A 106 23.42 -8.98 5.02
C TYR A 106 23.92 -8.08 6.14
N LEU A 107 24.00 -6.79 5.83
CA LEU A 107 24.39 -5.74 6.76
C LEU A 107 23.25 -4.73 6.90
N THR A 108 23.07 -4.17 8.09
CA THR A 108 22.21 -3.00 8.31
C THR A 108 22.98 -1.71 8.04
N ALA A 109 22.26 -0.61 7.90
CA ALA A 109 22.87 0.71 7.75
C ALA A 109 23.78 1.06 8.93
N GLU A 110 23.38 0.68 10.15
CA GLU A 110 24.17 0.85 11.37
C GLU A 110 25.44 0.00 11.30
N GLN A 111 25.36 -1.27 10.92
CA GLN A 111 26.56 -2.12 10.81
C GLN A 111 27.56 -1.56 9.79
N LEU A 112 27.09 -1.03 8.65
CA LEU A 112 27.95 -0.38 7.67
C LEU A 112 28.60 0.89 8.22
N ALA A 113 27.84 1.71 8.94
CA ALA A 113 28.34 2.94 9.50
C ALA A 113 29.34 2.71 10.66
N ASP A 114 29.17 1.65 11.45
CA ASP A 114 30.14 1.23 12.48
C ASP A 114 31.43 0.69 11.85
N ALA A 115 31.30 -0.24 10.89
CA ALA A 115 32.45 -0.82 10.21
C ALA A 115 33.31 0.23 9.50
N ASN A 116 32.71 1.31 9.00
CA ASN A 116 33.39 2.40 8.32
C ASN A 116 33.70 3.60 9.23
N ARG A 117 33.49 3.50 10.55
CA ARG A 117 33.74 4.55 11.54
C ARG A 117 33.11 5.91 11.16
N SER A 118 31.90 5.87 10.61
CA SER A 118 31.16 7.06 10.20
C SER A 118 30.88 7.97 11.40
N GLN A 119 31.20 9.26 11.26
CA GLN A 119 30.95 10.29 12.27
C GLN A 119 29.59 10.98 12.10
N ALA A 120 28.78 10.56 11.13
CA ALA A 120 27.48 11.15 10.89
C ALA A 120 26.50 10.81 12.01
N SER A 121 25.72 11.80 12.47
CA SER A 121 24.66 11.61 13.48
C SER A 121 23.55 10.68 12.98
N ASN A 122 23.19 10.80 11.70
CA ASN A 122 22.31 9.85 11.04
C ASN A 122 23.11 8.62 10.58
N ARG A 123 22.87 7.48 11.24
CA ARG A 123 23.52 6.20 10.96
C ARG A 123 23.29 5.70 9.53
N ALA A 124 22.16 6.06 8.90
CA ALA A 124 21.86 5.69 7.52
C ALA A 124 22.58 6.53 6.46
N ALA A 125 23.16 7.68 6.83
CA ALA A 125 23.70 8.65 5.87
C ALA A 125 24.78 8.06 4.95
N LEU A 126 25.63 7.16 5.48
CA LEU A 126 26.68 6.51 4.70
C LEU A 126 26.09 5.63 3.60
N ALA A 127 25.21 4.70 3.98
CA ALA A 127 24.60 3.75 3.06
C ALA A 127 23.67 4.46 2.06
N ASP A 128 22.94 5.50 2.48
CA ASP A 128 22.15 6.35 1.59
C ASP A 128 23.02 7.08 0.57
N ASN A 129 24.20 7.57 0.96
CA ASN A 129 25.13 8.22 0.03
C ASN A 129 25.60 7.22 -1.03
N TRP A 130 26.03 6.03 -0.62
CA TRP A 130 26.46 4.97 -1.53
C TRP A 130 25.32 4.51 -2.46
N ARG A 131 24.10 4.38 -1.96
CA ARG A 131 22.92 4.03 -2.77
C ARG A 131 22.57 5.12 -3.78
N LYS A 132 22.62 6.40 -3.38
CA LYS A 132 22.41 7.55 -4.29
C LYS A 132 23.45 7.59 -5.41
N ARG A 133 24.68 7.18 -5.12
CA ARG A 133 25.77 7.05 -6.09
C ARG A 133 25.76 5.71 -6.84
N ARG A 134 24.73 4.89 -6.67
CA ARG A 134 24.59 3.57 -7.28
C ARG A 134 25.80 2.66 -7.03
N GLN A 135 26.40 2.75 -5.86
CA GLN A 135 27.52 1.89 -5.46
C GLN A 135 27.03 0.60 -4.81
N ILE A 136 25.84 0.65 -4.22
CA ILE A 136 25.16 -0.48 -3.56
C ILE A 136 23.65 -0.37 -3.76
N PHE A 137 22.93 -1.44 -3.45
CA PHE A 137 21.48 -1.47 -3.35
C PHE A 137 21.03 -2.16 -2.05
N ALA A 138 19.80 -1.87 -1.64
CA ALA A 138 19.15 -2.47 -0.47
C ALA A 138 17.98 -3.35 -0.91
N VAL A 139 17.71 -4.40 -0.16
CA VAL A 139 16.48 -5.21 -0.25
C VAL A 139 15.66 -5.03 1.02
N SER A 140 14.33 -5.03 0.88
CA SER A 140 13.43 -5.02 2.05
C SER A 140 13.42 -6.39 2.70
N HIS A 141 13.66 -6.43 4.00
CA HIS A 141 13.61 -7.64 4.81
C HIS A 141 12.98 -7.33 6.18
N PRO A 142 12.05 -8.17 6.68
CA PRO A 142 11.47 -7.97 8.00
C PRO A 142 12.54 -8.17 9.09
N ASP A 143 12.60 -7.22 10.02
CA ASP A 143 13.40 -7.35 11.22
C ASP A 143 12.74 -8.28 12.26
N LYS A 144 13.37 -8.45 13.43
CA LYS A 144 12.86 -9.30 14.52
C LYS A 144 11.48 -8.86 15.05
N THR A 145 11.04 -7.64 14.73
CA THR A 145 9.73 -7.08 15.11
C THR A 145 8.70 -7.18 13.98
N ALA A 146 9.01 -7.95 12.92
CA ALA A 146 8.23 -8.09 11.70
C ALA A 146 8.02 -6.76 10.94
N ARG A 147 8.88 -5.77 11.16
CA ARG A 147 8.87 -4.51 10.40
C ARG A 147 9.82 -4.61 9.23
N GLU A 148 9.34 -4.27 8.05
CA GLU A 148 10.19 -4.16 6.86
C GLU A 148 11.27 -3.09 7.07
N ARG A 149 12.52 -3.49 6.80
CA ARG A 149 13.71 -2.66 6.88
C ARG A 149 14.59 -2.91 5.67
N ASP A 150 15.25 -1.84 5.22
CA ASP A 150 16.29 -1.96 4.20
C ASP A 150 17.51 -2.64 4.81
N VAL A 151 17.92 -3.75 4.18
CA VAL A 151 19.17 -4.44 4.46
C VAL A 151 20.01 -4.52 3.19
N TYR A 152 21.32 -4.59 3.35
CA TYR A 152 22.29 -4.58 2.25
C TYR A 152 22.91 -5.98 2.13
N PRO A 153 22.60 -6.75 1.08
CA PRO A 153 23.24 -8.05 0.86
C PRO A 153 24.77 -7.95 0.94
N ALA A 154 25.41 -8.80 1.75
CA ALA A 154 26.80 -8.59 2.13
C ALA A 154 27.80 -8.85 0.99
N PHE A 155 27.39 -9.61 -0.04
CA PHE A 155 28.21 -9.86 -1.23
C PHE A 155 28.59 -8.59 -2.01
N GLN A 156 27.97 -7.45 -1.73
CA GLN A 156 28.28 -6.18 -2.36
C GLN A 156 29.55 -5.53 -1.81
N PHE A 157 30.13 -6.08 -0.75
CA PHE A 157 31.20 -5.46 0.01
C PHE A 157 32.44 -6.35 0.10
N GLU A 158 33.60 -5.73 0.01
CA GLU A 158 34.89 -6.30 0.36
C GLU A 158 35.48 -5.43 1.47
N GLU A 159 35.86 -6.04 2.59
CA GLU A 159 36.30 -5.30 3.80
C GLU A 159 35.32 -4.19 4.23
N HIS A 160 34.01 -4.43 4.10
CA HIS A 160 32.92 -3.48 4.39
C HIS A 160 32.91 -2.21 3.51
N LYS A 161 33.62 -2.23 2.37
CA LYS A 161 33.58 -1.17 1.35
C LYS A 161 32.88 -1.68 0.08
N PRO A 162 32.11 -0.84 -0.63
CA PRO A 162 31.45 -1.26 -1.86
C PRO A 162 32.44 -1.76 -2.92
N ILE A 163 32.13 -2.90 -3.53
CA ILE A 163 32.90 -3.46 -4.64
C ILE A 163 32.61 -2.64 -5.91
N LYS A 164 33.66 -2.18 -6.61
CA LYS A 164 33.52 -1.35 -7.81
C LYS A 164 32.70 -2.05 -8.92
N ALA A 165 32.87 -3.36 -9.08
CA ALA A 165 32.12 -4.12 -10.07
C ALA A 165 30.59 -4.07 -9.85
N VAL A 166 30.13 -3.99 -8.60
CA VAL A 166 28.71 -3.81 -8.29
C VAL A 166 28.23 -2.47 -8.83
N HIS A 167 28.96 -1.39 -8.57
CA HIS A 167 28.65 -0.08 -9.13
C HIS A 167 28.55 -0.11 -10.66
N ASP A 168 29.55 -0.68 -11.33
CA ASP A 168 29.60 -0.74 -12.80
C ASP A 168 28.43 -1.57 -13.39
N VAL A 169 27.99 -2.63 -12.69
CA VAL A 169 26.79 -3.42 -13.05
C VAL A 169 25.51 -2.62 -12.88
N LEU A 170 25.38 -1.87 -11.78
CA LEU A 170 24.21 -1.01 -11.53
C LEU A 170 24.08 0.08 -12.60
N GLU A 171 25.21 0.65 -13.04
CA GLU A 171 25.25 1.59 -14.16
C GLU A 171 24.91 0.92 -15.50
N ALA A 172 25.41 -0.31 -15.74
CA ALA A 172 25.13 -1.05 -16.97
C ALA A 172 23.62 -1.31 -17.19
N PHE A 173 22.83 -1.49 -16.12
CA PHE A 173 21.39 -1.64 -16.25
C PHE A 173 20.65 -0.33 -16.59
N GLY A 174 21.27 0.84 -16.40
CA GLY A 174 20.73 2.16 -16.73
C GLY A 174 19.56 2.61 -15.84
N ALA A 175 18.43 1.91 -15.91
CA ALA A 175 17.24 2.16 -15.11
C ALA A 175 17.24 1.39 -13.78
N PRO A 176 16.62 1.93 -12.71
CA PRO A 176 16.48 1.23 -11.45
C PRO A 176 15.71 -0.09 -11.63
N LYS A 177 16.38 -1.22 -11.41
CA LYS A 177 15.72 -2.52 -11.29
C LYS A 177 15.12 -2.68 -9.89
N ALA A 178 14.04 -3.44 -9.78
CA ALA A 178 13.49 -3.85 -8.49
C ALA A 178 14.57 -4.60 -7.69
N SER A 179 14.81 -4.19 -6.44
CA SER A 179 15.97 -4.64 -5.65
C SER A 179 16.11 -6.15 -5.53
N TRP A 180 14.99 -6.87 -5.33
CA TRP A 180 15.01 -8.32 -5.24
C TRP A 180 15.32 -9.02 -6.57
N LYS A 181 14.89 -8.44 -7.71
CA LYS A 181 15.28 -8.97 -9.04
C LYS A 181 16.78 -8.84 -9.26
N LEU A 182 17.36 -7.74 -8.80
CA LEU A 182 18.79 -7.50 -8.88
C LEU A 182 19.59 -8.44 -7.97
N ALA A 183 19.14 -8.64 -6.73
CA ALA A 183 19.73 -9.64 -5.82
C ALA A 183 19.73 -11.03 -6.46
N LEU A 184 18.58 -11.46 -7.00
CA LEU A 184 18.47 -12.76 -7.68
C LEU A 184 19.34 -12.84 -8.93
N TRP A 185 19.52 -11.75 -9.68
CA TRP A 185 20.41 -11.73 -10.84
C TRP A 185 21.85 -12.01 -10.44
N PHE A 186 22.35 -11.38 -9.36
CA PHE A 186 23.71 -11.61 -8.87
C PHE A 186 23.94 -13.05 -8.39
N THR A 187 22.94 -13.66 -7.78
CA THR A 187 23.08 -14.95 -7.09
C THR A 187 22.60 -16.16 -7.89
N SER A 188 22.09 -15.95 -9.11
CA SER A 188 21.63 -17.03 -9.98
C SER A 188 22.65 -17.30 -11.09
N ASN A 189 22.66 -18.53 -11.60
CA ASN A 189 23.44 -18.88 -12.78
C ASN A 189 23.09 -17.95 -13.94
N ASN A 190 24.09 -17.34 -14.55
CA ASN A 190 23.91 -16.41 -15.67
C ASN A 190 24.47 -17.01 -16.95
N GLY A 191 23.62 -17.14 -17.99
CA GLY A 191 23.98 -17.80 -19.24
C GLY A 191 25.07 -17.08 -20.06
N TRP A 192 25.33 -15.81 -19.79
CA TRP A 192 26.41 -15.05 -20.44
C TRP A 192 27.78 -15.26 -19.81
N LEU A 193 27.83 -15.87 -18.62
CA LEU A 193 29.06 -16.11 -17.89
C LEU A 193 29.62 -17.52 -18.18
N PRO A 194 30.95 -17.69 -18.15
CA PRO A 194 31.59 -18.99 -18.35
C PRO A 194 31.00 -20.07 -17.43
N GLY A 195 30.64 -21.21 -18.00
CA GLY A 195 30.04 -22.33 -17.24
C GLY A 195 28.71 -22.00 -16.56
N SER A 196 28.02 -20.94 -16.99
CA SER A 196 26.83 -20.40 -16.32
C SER A 196 27.08 -20.07 -14.84
N ALA A 197 28.28 -19.56 -14.54
CA ALA A 197 28.63 -19.08 -13.21
C ALA A 197 27.64 -18.03 -12.70
N ARG A 198 27.59 -17.85 -11.37
CA ARG A 198 26.79 -16.78 -10.76
C ARG A 198 27.61 -15.50 -10.80
N PRO A 199 27.02 -14.34 -11.14
CA PRO A 199 27.75 -13.07 -11.16
C PRO A 199 28.48 -12.76 -9.85
N VAL A 200 27.87 -13.11 -8.71
CA VAL A 200 28.45 -12.91 -7.38
C VAL A 200 29.80 -13.62 -7.18
N ASP A 201 29.99 -14.79 -7.79
CA ASP A 201 31.23 -15.59 -7.66
C ASP A 201 32.39 -14.98 -8.47
N LEU A 202 32.09 -14.05 -9.39
CA LEU A 202 33.06 -13.44 -10.31
C LEU A 202 33.29 -11.95 -10.04
N LEU A 203 32.67 -11.37 -9.00
CA LEU A 203 32.76 -9.93 -8.70
C LEU A 203 34.21 -9.43 -8.48
N THR A 204 35.10 -10.29 -7.99
CA THR A 204 36.51 -9.96 -7.71
C THR A 204 37.47 -10.60 -8.71
N THR A 205 37.15 -11.80 -9.22
CA THR A 205 38.04 -12.59 -10.07
C THR A 205 37.91 -12.28 -11.55
N ASP A 206 36.70 -12.00 -12.05
CA ASP A 206 36.43 -11.57 -13.43
C ASP A 206 35.29 -10.54 -13.50
N PRO A 207 35.51 -9.33 -12.97
CA PRO A 207 34.47 -8.30 -12.93
C PRO A 207 34.04 -7.83 -14.32
N GLN A 208 34.92 -7.93 -15.33
CA GLN A 208 34.59 -7.48 -16.69
C GLN A 208 33.57 -8.39 -17.36
N ALA A 209 33.67 -9.71 -17.17
CA ALA A 209 32.64 -10.63 -17.65
C ALA A 209 31.28 -10.35 -17.03
N VAL A 210 31.24 -10.05 -15.73
CA VAL A 210 30.00 -9.70 -15.00
C VAL A 210 29.36 -8.42 -15.53
N ILE A 211 30.15 -7.37 -15.76
CA ILE A 211 29.66 -6.11 -16.32
C ILE A 211 29.13 -6.31 -17.75
N ALA A 212 29.84 -7.09 -18.57
CA ALA A 212 29.41 -7.40 -19.93
C ALA A 212 28.10 -8.21 -19.96
N ALA A 213 27.91 -9.15 -19.02
CA ALA A 213 26.66 -9.89 -18.86
C ALA A 213 25.49 -8.95 -18.50
N ALA A 214 25.72 -8.01 -17.57
CA ALA A 214 24.70 -7.02 -17.19
C ALA A 214 24.24 -6.16 -18.38
N ARG A 215 25.17 -5.73 -19.24
CA ARG A 215 24.84 -4.96 -20.46
C ARG A 215 23.97 -5.76 -21.43
N ARG A 216 24.32 -7.03 -21.69
CA ARG A 216 23.52 -7.90 -22.57
C ARG A 216 22.11 -8.13 -22.03
N ASP A 217 21.98 -8.35 -20.73
CA ASP A 217 20.67 -8.53 -20.10
C ASP A 217 19.85 -7.22 -20.10
N ALA A 218 20.50 -6.06 -20.02
CA ALA A 218 19.84 -4.76 -20.16
C ALA A 218 19.29 -4.54 -21.58
N GLU A 219 20.07 -4.88 -22.61
CA GLU A 219 19.66 -4.83 -24.02
C GLU A 219 18.48 -5.77 -24.31
N GLY A 220 18.54 -7.01 -23.83
CA GLY A 220 17.47 -8.00 -24.02
C GLY A 220 16.18 -7.71 -23.24
N SER A 221 16.23 -6.87 -22.20
CA SER A 221 15.04 -6.44 -21.45
C SER A 221 14.32 -5.22 -22.07
N ALA A 222 14.96 -4.54 -23.03
CA ALA A 222 14.46 -3.32 -23.67
C ALA A 222 13.81 -3.57 -25.04
N ALA A 223 13.93 -4.80 -25.57
CA ALA A 223 13.30 -5.27 -26.80
C ALA A 223 11.98 -5.99 -26.50
#